data_AF-A0A7V6NJ79-F1
#
_entry.id   AF-A0A7V6NJ79-F1
#
_cell.length_a   1.000
_cell.length_b   1.000
_cell.length_c   1.000
_cell.angle_alpha   90.00
_cell.angle_beta   90.00
_cell.angle_gamma   90.00
#
_symmetry.space_group_name_H-M   'P 1'
#
loop_
_entity.id
_entity.type
_entity.pdbx_description
1 polymer ?
#
loop_
_entity_poly.entity_id
_entity_poly.type
_entity_poly.pdbx_seq_one_letter_code
_entity_poly.pdbx_strand_id
1 'polypeptide(L)'
;MRGLGIFRVFWEKIWAGLFLVIAVLAAAFQAGHAFLEGDTFWHIKTGQWILENRVIPLHDPFSWSANGNPWTAHEWLWDLAAGWAWNTAGKWGLWALMLIGIALFASALWLILRRISTPLTASVLTGVVLIIVPSFWCARPHVLATGLFAVWIALLIFGRERPPLLYWPEPCTLAHTTATGISQ
;
A
#
# COMPACT_ATOMS: atom_id res chain seq x y z
N MET A 1 -34.06 -4.92 30.09
CA MET A 1 -33.38 -3.75 29.48
C MET A 1 -31.99 -4.03 28.88
N ARG A 2 -31.40 -5.24 28.96
CA ARG A 2 -30.10 -5.57 28.34
C ARG A 2 -30.15 -5.90 26.83
N GLY A 3 -31.32 -6.22 26.27
CA GLY A 3 -31.48 -6.62 24.86
C GLY A 3 -31.38 -5.48 23.84
N LEU A 4 -31.77 -4.26 24.21
CA LEU A 4 -31.74 -3.09 23.33
C LEU A 4 -30.31 -2.66 22.95
N GLY A 5 -29.34 -2.85 23.87
CA GLY A 5 -27.94 -2.50 23.62
C GLY A 5 -27.24 -3.45 22.64
N ILE A 6 -27.53 -4.76 22.73
CA ILE A 6 -26.95 -5.77 21.84
C ILE A 6 -27.45 -5.57 20.41
N PHE A 7 -28.75 -5.28 20.25
CA PHE A 7 -29.34 -5.03 18.94
C PHE A 7 -28.77 -3.77 18.28
N ARG A 8 -28.57 -2.70 19.05
CA ARG A 8 -27.96 -1.46 18.59
C ARG A 8 -26.50 -1.66 18.13
N VAL A 9 -25.66 -2.31 18.96
CA VAL A 9 -24.24 -2.56 18.63
C VAL A 9 -24.10 -3.47 17.41
N PHE A 10 -24.99 -4.44 17.26
CA PHE A 10 -25.05 -5.31 16.07
C PHE A 10 -25.32 -4.49 14.80
N TRP A 11 -26.35 -3.65 14.83
CA TRP A 11 -26.74 -2.81 13.70
C TRP A 11 -25.64 -1.78 13.35
N GLU A 12 -25.01 -1.16 14.36
CA GLU A 12 -23.89 -0.22 14.16
C GLU A 12 -22.71 -0.86 13.41
N LYS A 13 -22.37 -2.12 13.70
CA LYS A 13 -21.33 -2.85 12.97
C LYS A 13 -21.71 -3.12 11.52
N ILE A 14 -22.98 -3.47 11.27
CA ILE A 14 -23.49 -3.69 9.91
C ILE A 14 -23.40 -2.41 9.09
N TRP A 15 -23.89 -1.28 9.60
CA TRP A 15 -23.82 -0.01 8.89
C TRP A 15 -22.39 0.47 8.68
N ALA A 16 -21.52 0.29 9.67
CA ALA A 16 -20.11 0.62 9.55
C ALA A 16 -19.44 -0.20 8.43
N GLY A 17 -19.72 -1.52 8.37
CA GLY A 17 -19.23 -2.39 7.31
C GLY A 17 -19.76 -2.01 5.94
N LEU A 18 -21.07 -1.77 5.81
CA LEU A 18 -21.70 -1.35 4.56
C LEU A 18 -21.14 -0.02 4.07
N PHE A 19 -20.99 0.97 4.95
CA PHE A 19 -20.40 2.26 4.60
C PHE A 19 -18.97 2.10 4.09
N LEU A 20 -18.15 1.29 4.78
CA LEU A 20 -16.76 1.06 4.37
C LEU A 20 -16.68 0.37 3.00
N VAL A 21 -17.52 -0.63 2.75
CA VAL A 21 -17.61 -1.30 1.44
C VAL A 21 -18.01 -0.29 0.37
N ILE A 22 -19.04 0.53 0.60
CA ILE A 22 -19.46 1.55 -0.34
C ILE A 22 -18.34 2.57 -0.60
N ALA A 23 -17.62 3.01 0.44
CA ALA A 23 -16.51 3.95 0.28
C ALA A 23 -15.35 3.36 -0.53
N VAL A 24 -15.02 2.08 -0.32
CA VAL A 24 -14.01 1.36 -1.13
C VAL A 24 -14.48 1.24 -2.58
N LEU A 25 -15.74 0.89 -2.82
CA LEU A 25 -16.31 0.83 -4.17
C LEU A 25 -16.35 2.20 -4.85
N ALA A 26 -16.65 3.26 -4.11
CA ALA A 26 -16.61 4.63 -4.62
C ALA A 26 -15.18 5.06 -4.98
N ALA A 27 -14.19 4.75 -4.14
CA ALA A 27 -12.78 4.99 -4.46
C ALA A 27 -12.34 4.18 -5.69
N ALA A 28 -12.77 2.92 -5.79
CA ALA A 28 -12.51 2.05 -6.94
C ALA A 28 -13.10 2.60 -8.24
N PHE A 29 -14.34 3.07 -8.18
CA PHE A 29 -15.01 3.66 -9.32
C PHE A 29 -14.31 4.94 -9.79
N GLN A 30 -13.91 5.81 -8.86
CA GLN A 30 -13.14 7.01 -9.16
C GLN A 30 -11.77 6.70 -9.75
N ALA A 31 -11.08 5.70 -9.17
CA ALA A 31 -9.84 5.15 -9.70
C ALA A 31 -9.96 4.75 -11.16
N GLY A 32 -11.12 4.20 -11.50
CA GLY A 32 -11.46 3.81 -12.83
C GLY A 32 -11.64 4.93 -13.84
N HIS A 33 -12.03 6.11 -13.38
CA HIS A 33 -12.15 7.31 -14.21
C HIS A 33 -10.82 8.06 -14.36
N ALA A 34 -9.97 8.05 -13.32
CA ALA A 34 -8.62 8.63 -13.32
C ALA A 34 -7.55 7.70 -13.94
N PHE A 35 -7.99 6.69 -14.69
CA PHE A 35 -7.21 5.51 -15.05
C PHE A 35 -6.11 5.76 -16.11
N LEU A 36 -6.18 6.86 -16.85
CA LEU A 36 -5.25 7.20 -17.93
C LEU A 36 -4.59 8.55 -17.67
N GLU A 37 -3.71 8.61 -16.67
CA GLU A 37 -2.71 9.67 -16.60
C GLU A 37 -1.56 9.37 -17.58
N GLY A 38 -0.86 10.42 -18.04
CA GLY A 38 0.10 10.34 -19.15
C GLY A 38 1.15 9.22 -19.05
N ASP A 39 1.61 8.92 -17.84
CA ASP A 39 2.67 7.93 -17.61
C ASP A 39 2.16 6.48 -17.46
N THR A 40 0.84 6.26 -17.40
CA THR A 40 0.26 4.92 -17.23
C THR A 40 0.74 3.95 -18.31
N PHE A 41 0.78 4.42 -19.56
CA PHE A 41 1.27 3.63 -20.69
C PHE A 41 2.76 3.36 -20.63
N TRP A 42 3.55 4.26 -20.02
CA TRP A 42 4.96 4.04 -19.80
C TRP A 42 5.18 2.86 -18.86
N HIS A 43 4.44 2.79 -17.76
CA HIS A 43 4.49 1.66 -16.82
C HIS A 43 4.09 0.34 -17.47
N ILE A 44 3.00 0.34 -18.24
CA ILE A 44 2.55 -0.85 -18.98
C ILE A 44 3.62 -1.31 -19.97
N LYS A 45 4.16 -0.39 -20.77
CA LYS A 45 5.17 -0.72 -21.80
C LYS A 45 6.48 -1.17 -21.20
N THR A 46 6.94 -0.51 -20.15
CA THR A 46 8.12 -0.93 -19.38
C THR A 46 7.92 -2.33 -18.82
N GLY A 47 6.75 -2.61 -18.24
CA GLY A 47 6.39 -3.93 -17.72
C GLY A 47 6.39 -5.02 -18.79
N GLN A 48 5.75 -4.76 -19.93
CA GLN A 48 5.74 -5.68 -21.07
C GLN A 48 7.16 -5.97 -21.56
N TRP A 49 7.99 -4.93 -21.68
CA TRP A 49 9.38 -5.08 -22.07
C TRP A 49 10.18 -5.91 -21.06
N ILE A 50 10.01 -5.69 -19.74
CA ILE A 50 10.65 -6.50 -18.69
C ILE A 50 10.19 -7.96 -18.78
N LEU A 51 8.90 -8.23 -19.00
CA LEU A 51 8.36 -9.59 -19.13
C LEU A 51 8.95 -10.33 -20.34
N GLU A 52 9.11 -9.64 -21.45
CA GLU A 52 9.67 -10.19 -22.70
C GLU A 52 11.18 -10.43 -22.60
N ASN A 53 11.93 -9.44 -22.09
CA ASN A 53 13.40 -9.47 -22.08
C ASN A 53 13.98 -10.12 -20.81
N ARG A 54 13.17 -10.29 -19.77
CA ARG A 54 13.55 -10.84 -18.45
C ARG A 54 14.70 -10.12 -17.77
N VAL A 55 14.86 -8.83 -18.08
CA VAL A 55 15.87 -7.95 -17.49
C VAL A 55 15.23 -6.60 -17.16
N ILE A 56 15.79 -5.89 -16.18
CA ILE A 56 15.38 -4.52 -15.85
C ILE A 56 16.11 -3.57 -16.81
N PRO A 57 15.42 -2.64 -17.49
CA PRO A 57 16.06 -1.73 -18.43
C PRO A 57 17.03 -0.79 -17.69
N LEU A 58 18.24 -0.68 -18.23
CA LEU A 58 19.29 0.24 -17.77
C LEU A 58 19.44 1.47 -18.69
N HIS A 59 18.75 1.45 -19.83
CA HIS A 59 18.72 2.52 -20.82
C HIS A 59 17.27 2.74 -21.26
N ASP A 60 16.93 3.96 -21.66
CA ASP A 60 15.58 4.33 -22.08
C ASP A 60 15.29 3.83 -23.51
N PRO A 61 14.37 2.87 -23.70
CA PRO A 61 14.04 2.35 -25.02
C PRO A 61 12.88 3.11 -25.70
N PHE A 62 12.17 3.99 -25.00
CA PHE A 62 10.89 4.54 -25.44
C PHE A 62 10.95 6.04 -25.76
N SER A 63 11.82 6.82 -25.12
CA SER A 63 11.94 8.25 -25.38
C SER A 63 12.38 8.55 -26.80
N TRP A 64 11.77 9.56 -27.42
CA TRP A 64 12.15 10.04 -28.74
C TRP A 64 13.48 10.82 -28.73
N SER A 65 13.67 11.72 -27.76
CA SER A 65 14.85 12.59 -27.67
C SER A 65 15.99 12.04 -26.81
N ALA A 66 15.71 11.00 -26.01
CA ALA A 66 16.66 10.41 -25.06
C ALA A 66 16.83 8.90 -25.26
N ASN A 67 16.50 8.39 -26.45
CA ASN A 67 16.63 6.97 -26.77
C ASN A 67 18.06 6.49 -26.52
N GLY A 68 18.20 5.39 -25.76
CA GLY A 68 19.50 4.79 -25.44
C GLY A 68 20.28 5.50 -24.34
N ASN A 69 19.78 6.60 -23.77
CA ASN A 69 20.41 7.22 -22.60
C ASN A 69 20.24 6.34 -21.35
N PRO A 70 21.18 6.39 -20.38
CA PRO A 70 21.04 5.68 -19.11
C PRO A 70 19.74 6.07 -18.41
N TRP A 71 18.95 5.06 -18.05
CA TRP A 71 17.70 5.22 -17.32
C TRP A 71 17.54 4.07 -16.34
N THR A 72 17.17 4.41 -15.11
CA THR A 72 16.87 3.42 -14.08
C THR A 72 15.36 3.33 -13.90
N ALA A 73 14.78 2.16 -14.23
CA ALA A 73 13.41 1.83 -13.89
C ALA A 73 13.28 1.61 -12.37
N HIS A 74 13.21 2.71 -11.62
CA HIS A 74 13.08 2.72 -10.16
C HIS A 74 11.76 2.08 -9.69
N GLU A 75 10.75 2.03 -10.56
CA GLU A 75 9.42 1.46 -10.31
C GLU A 75 9.22 0.11 -11.01
N TRP A 76 10.30 -0.61 -11.33
CA TRP A 76 10.26 -1.86 -12.12
C TRP A 76 9.30 -2.92 -11.57
N LEU A 77 9.12 -3.02 -10.25
CA LEU A 77 8.21 -4.00 -9.64
C LEU A 77 6.75 -3.65 -9.93
N TRP A 78 6.43 -2.36 -9.88
CA TRP A 78 5.13 -1.86 -10.30
C TRP A 78 4.96 -2.06 -11.81
N ASP A 79 5.95 -1.70 -12.61
CA ASP A 79 5.92 -1.85 -14.06
C ASP A 79 5.66 -3.31 -14.44
N LEU A 80 6.38 -4.25 -13.83
CA LEU A 80 6.21 -5.68 -14.01
C LEU A 80 4.77 -6.14 -13.71
N ALA A 81 4.23 -5.72 -12.56
CA ALA A 81 2.85 -6.03 -12.18
C ALA A 81 1.84 -5.43 -13.16
N ALA A 82 2.04 -4.16 -13.55
CA ALA A 82 1.18 -3.43 -14.48
C ALA A 82 1.17 -4.07 -15.87
N GLY A 83 2.34 -4.40 -16.42
CA GLY A 83 2.49 -5.10 -17.69
C GLY A 83 1.84 -6.49 -17.67
N TRP A 84 2.00 -7.24 -16.58
CA TRP A 84 1.38 -8.56 -16.41
C TRP A 84 -0.15 -8.46 -16.31
N ALA A 85 -0.66 -7.52 -15.52
CA ALA A 85 -2.08 -7.29 -15.35
C ALA A 85 -2.75 -6.81 -16.65
N TRP A 86 -2.04 -5.98 -17.43
CA TRP A 86 -2.50 -5.56 -18.75
C TRP A 86 -2.54 -6.73 -19.74
N ASN A 87 -1.51 -7.57 -19.77
CA ASN A 87 -1.47 -8.73 -20.67
C ASN A 87 -2.56 -9.77 -20.34
N THR A 88 -2.97 -9.88 -19.07
CA THR A 88 -3.96 -10.87 -18.64
C THR A 88 -5.41 -10.41 -18.79
N ALA A 89 -5.71 -9.15 -18.43
CA ALA A 89 -7.08 -8.64 -18.39
C ALA A 89 -7.24 -7.20 -18.92
N GLY A 90 -6.21 -6.65 -19.56
CA GLY A 90 -6.19 -5.28 -20.08
C GLY A 90 -6.44 -4.26 -18.98
N LYS A 91 -7.33 -3.31 -19.27
CA LYS A 91 -7.72 -2.26 -18.30
C LYS A 91 -8.25 -2.82 -16.97
N TRP A 92 -8.93 -3.97 -17.00
CA TRP A 92 -9.52 -4.57 -15.80
C TRP A 92 -8.46 -5.15 -14.87
N GLY A 93 -7.34 -5.63 -15.41
CA GLY A 93 -6.21 -6.11 -14.61
C GLY A 93 -5.56 -4.97 -13.83
N LEU A 94 -5.32 -3.84 -14.48
CA LEU A 94 -4.78 -2.66 -13.78
C LEU A 94 -5.76 -2.09 -12.75
N TRP A 95 -7.07 -2.06 -13.05
CA TRP A 95 -8.09 -1.72 -12.05
C TRP A 95 -7.99 -2.64 -10.83
N ALA A 96 -7.82 -3.94 -11.04
CA ALA A 96 -7.64 -4.90 -9.96
C ALA A 96 -6.37 -4.61 -9.13
N LEU A 97 -5.26 -4.23 -9.75
CA LEU A 97 -4.05 -3.81 -9.00
C LEU A 97 -4.31 -2.56 -8.14
N MET A 98 -4.99 -1.56 -8.68
CA MET A 98 -5.34 -0.36 -7.91
C MET A 98 -6.28 -0.70 -6.75
N LEU A 99 -7.26 -1.56 -6.99
CA LEU A 99 -8.18 -2.07 -5.97
C LEU A 99 -7.44 -2.76 -4.83
N ILE A 100 -6.42 -3.56 -5.14
CA ILE A 100 -5.57 -4.18 -4.13
C ILE A 100 -4.89 -3.11 -3.27
N GLY A 101 -4.29 -2.09 -3.88
CA GLY A 101 -3.63 -1.00 -3.13
C GLY A 101 -4.60 -0.22 -2.23
N ILE A 102 -5.77 0.15 -2.76
CA ILE A 102 -6.84 0.81 -2.02
C ILE A 102 -7.32 -0.06 -0.86
N ALA A 103 -7.53 -1.36 -1.09
CA ALA A 103 -7.99 -2.28 -0.06
C ALA A 103 -6.94 -2.49 1.05
N LEU A 104 -5.66 -2.60 0.70
CA LEU A 104 -4.56 -2.68 1.66
C LEU A 104 -4.50 -1.40 2.52
N PHE A 105 -4.58 -0.23 1.89
CA PHE A 105 -4.62 1.04 2.60
C PHE A 105 -5.83 1.14 3.53
N ALA A 106 -7.03 0.89 3.02
CA ALA A 106 -8.28 0.98 3.77
C ALA A 106 -8.30 0.01 4.96
N SER A 107 -7.88 -1.24 4.76
CA SER A 107 -7.84 -2.25 5.82
C SER A 107 -6.82 -1.89 6.91
N ALA A 108 -5.60 -1.48 6.53
CA ALA A 108 -4.59 -1.07 7.49
C ALA A 108 -5.02 0.17 8.29
N LEU A 109 -5.51 1.20 7.61
CA LEU A 109 -5.99 2.43 8.25
C LEU A 109 -7.15 2.12 9.20
N TRP A 110 -8.11 1.30 8.76
CA TRP A 110 -9.22 0.89 9.60
C TRP A 110 -8.74 0.15 10.86
N LEU A 111 -7.85 -0.83 10.71
CA LEU A 111 -7.29 -1.57 11.86
C LEU A 111 -6.58 -0.66 12.86
N ILE A 112 -5.81 0.31 12.38
CA ILE A 112 -5.13 1.30 13.22
C ILE A 112 -6.17 2.17 13.97
N LEU A 113 -7.16 2.72 13.26
CA LEU A 113 -8.20 3.56 13.86
C LEU A 113 -9.08 2.79 14.86
N ARG A 114 -9.28 1.49 14.64
CA ARG A 114 -10.02 0.60 15.56
C ARG A 114 -9.35 0.44 16.92
N ARG A 115 -8.05 0.72 17.06
CA ARG A 115 -7.36 0.72 18.37
C ARG A 115 -7.73 1.92 19.24
N ILE A 116 -8.06 3.06 18.62
CA ILE A 116 -8.27 4.33 19.33
C ILE A 116 -9.72 4.82 19.27
N SER A 117 -10.60 4.13 18.53
CA SER A 117 -11.97 4.58 18.29
C SER A 117 -12.97 3.44 18.10
N THR A 118 -14.27 3.81 18.11
CA THR A 118 -15.37 2.85 17.89
C THR A 118 -15.36 2.30 16.45
N PRO A 119 -16.00 1.14 16.18
CA PRO A 119 -16.04 0.57 14.83
C PRO A 119 -16.68 1.52 13.82
N LEU A 120 -17.71 2.26 14.25
CA LEU A 120 -18.40 3.23 13.43
C LEU A 120 -17.47 4.40 13.08
N THR A 121 -16.83 5.02 14.08
CA THR A 121 -15.91 6.14 13.88
C THR A 121 -14.75 5.75 12.96
N ALA A 122 -14.12 4.59 13.18
CA ALA A 122 -13.03 4.11 12.33
C ALA A 122 -13.46 3.92 10.87
N SER A 123 -14.67 3.37 10.65
CA SER A 123 -15.20 3.13 9.30
C SER A 123 -15.55 4.44 8.60
N VAL A 124 -16.16 5.40 9.32
CA VAL A 124 -16.47 6.73 8.79
C VAL A 124 -15.19 7.46 8.39
N LEU A 125 -14.21 7.56 9.30
CA LEU A 125 -12.94 8.25 9.03
C LEU A 125 -12.19 7.61 7.85
N THR A 126 -12.12 6.27 7.81
CA THR A 126 -11.48 5.56 6.69
C THR A 126 -12.18 5.88 5.38
N GLY A 127 -13.52 5.76 5.33
CA GLY A 127 -14.27 6.03 4.10
C GLY A 127 -14.18 7.50 3.65
N VAL A 128 -14.16 8.45 4.59
CA VAL A 128 -13.95 9.88 4.29
C VAL A 128 -12.58 10.10 3.63
N VAL A 129 -11.51 9.50 4.17
CA VAL A 129 -10.16 9.59 3.57
C VAL A 129 -10.16 9.00 2.15
N LEU A 130 -10.82 7.86 1.94
CA LEU A 130 -10.90 7.25 0.60
C LEU A 130 -11.61 8.13 -0.43
N ILE A 131 -12.61 8.91 0.00
CA ILE A 131 -13.44 9.75 -0.89
C ILE A 131 -12.78 11.10 -1.19
N ILE A 132 -12.09 11.73 -0.22
CA ILE A 132 -11.55 13.09 -0.35
C ILE A 132 -10.34 13.18 -1.30
N VAL A 133 -9.65 12.07 -1.57
CA VAL A 133 -8.40 12.08 -2.33
C VAL A 133 -8.52 11.34 -3.68
N PRO A 134 -9.46 11.74 -4.57
CA PRO A 134 -9.75 10.98 -5.78
C PRO A 134 -8.57 10.94 -6.76
N SER A 135 -7.85 12.05 -6.91
CA SER A 135 -6.68 12.14 -7.80
C SER A 135 -5.50 11.29 -7.35
N PHE A 136 -5.53 10.80 -6.09
CA PHE A 136 -4.51 9.90 -5.59
C PHE A 136 -4.72 8.47 -6.09
N TRP A 137 -5.94 8.10 -6.44
CA TRP A 137 -6.25 6.77 -6.94
C TRP A 137 -6.07 6.69 -8.45
N CYS A 138 -4.88 6.91 -8.98
CA CYS A 138 -4.58 6.71 -10.41
C CYS A 138 -3.68 5.47 -10.62
N ALA A 139 -3.61 4.97 -11.85
CA ALA A 139 -2.91 3.72 -12.21
C ALA A 139 -1.38 3.91 -12.17
N ARG A 140 -0.86 4.17 -10.97
CA ARG A 140 0.52 4.54 -10.69
C ARG A 140 1.05 3.79 -9.44
N PRO A 141 2.38 3.68 -9.33
CA PRO A 141 3.04 2.88 -8.29
C PRO A 141 2.68 3.31 -6.87
N HIS A 142 2.39 4.59 -6.64
CA HIS A 142 2.10 5.10 -5.30
C HIS A 142 0.85 4.47 -4.68
N VAL A 143 -0.14 4.03 -5.44
CA VAL A 143 -1.37 3.41 -4.88
C VAL A 143 -1.04 2.09 -4.19
N LEU A 144 -0.23 1.23 -4.82
CA LEU A 144 0.25 0.00 -4.18
C LEU A 144 1.28 0.30 -3.08
N ALA A 145 2.23 1.21 -3.33
CA ALA A 145 3.27 1.54 -2.36
C ALA A 145 2.67 2.09 -1.05
N THR A 146 1.67 2.96 -1.12
CA THR A 146 1.01 3.51 0.07
C THR A 146 0.15 2.49 0.79
N GLY A 147 -0.53 1.59 0.08
CA GLY A 147 -1.22 0.45 0.70
C GLY A 147 -0.27 -0.46 1.46
N LEU A 148 0.86 -0.85 0.85
CA LEU A 148 1.89 -1.66 1.49
C LEU A 148 2.54 -0.93 2.68
N PHE A 149 2.82 0.35 2.54
CA PHE A 149 3.35 1.18 3.62
C PHE A 149 2.38 1.25 4.80
N ALA A 150 1.09 1.46 4.56
CA ALA A 150 0.07 1.46 5.60
C ALA A 150 0.00 0.11 6.33
N VAL A 151 0.06 -1.00 5.59
CA VAL A 151 0.14 -2.35 6.18
C VAL A 151 1.40 -2.50 7.02
N TRP A 152 2.55 -2.05 6.54
CA TRP A 152 3.80 -2.10 7.30
C TRP A 152 3.69 -1.32 8.61
N ILE A 153 3.12 -0.11 8.60
CA ILE A 153 2.86 0.68 9.81
C ILE A 153 1.91 -0.07 10.76
N ALA A 154 0.84 -0.67 10.24
CA ALA A 154 -0.05 -1.49 11.06
C ALA A 154 0.74 -2.64 11.71
N LEU A 155 1.51 -3.41 10.94
CA LEU A 155 2.34 -4.50 11.45
C LEU A 155 3.31 -4.04 12.56
N LEU A 156 3.92 -2.87 12.45
CA LEU A 156 4.77 -2.31 13.50
C LEU A 156 3.99 -1.99 14.78
N ILE A 157 2.79 -1.41 14.64
CA ILE A 157 1.91 -1.07 15.78
C ILE A 157 1.42 -2.34 16.49
N PHE A 158 0.97 -3.34 15.73
CA PHE A 158 0.44 -4.60 16.28
C PHE A 158 1.55 -5.57 16.72
N GLY A 159 2.73 -5.50 16.10
CA GLY A 159 3.89 -6.33 16.41
C GLY A 159 4.60 -5.95 17.70
N ARG A 160 4.52 -4.67 18.11
CA ARG A 160 5.15 -4.15 19.35
C ARG A 160 4.64 -4.81 20.65
N GLU A 161 3.47 -5.45 20.62
CA GLU A 161 2.90 -6.18 21.76
C GLU A 161 3.44 -7.61 21.93
N ARG A 162 4.27 -8.09 20.98
CA ARG A 162 5.03 -9.33 21.09
C ARG A 162 6.51 -8.98 21.13
N PRO A 163 7.35 -9.62 21.95
CA PRO A 163 8.79 -9.40 21.86
C PRO A 163 9.20 -9.77 20.42
N PRO A 164 9.80 -8.84 19.65
CA PRO A 164 10.20 -9.18 18.30
C PRO A 164 11.31 -10.23 18.42
N LEU A 165 11.09 -11.39 17.81
CA LEU A 165 12.09 -12.45 17.66
C LEU A 165 13.28 -12.03 16.77
N LEU A 166 13.35 -10.74 16.42
CA LEU A 166 14.35 -10.10 15.58
C LEU A 166 14.76 -8.76 16.21
N TYR A 167 15.17 -8.79 17.48
CA TYR A 167 16.26 -7.91 17.86
C TYR A 167 17.49 -8.50 17.19
N TRP A 168 17.89 -7.90 16.07
CA TRP A 168 19.31 -7.85 15.73
C TRP A 168 20.03 -7.42 17.01
N PRO A 169 20.89 -8.25 17.63
CA PRO A 169 21.66 -7.77 18.75
C PRO A 169 22.57 -6.70 18.16
N GLU A 170 22.29 -5.44 18.46
CA GLU A 170 23.23 -4.33 18.33
C GLU A 170 24.60 -4.79 18.84
N PRO A 171 25.58 -5.11 17.98
CA PRO A 171 26.86 -5.62 18.46
C PRO A 171 27.75 -4.41 18.76
N CYS A 172 27.38 -3.56 19.73
CA CYS A 172 28.15 -2.33 19.99
C CYS A 172 28.14 -1.78 21.43
N THR A 173 27.71 -2.53 22.46
CA THR A 173 27.86 -2.09 23.87
C THR A 173 28.61 -3.07 24.76
N LEU A 174 29.58 -3.80 24.20
CA LEU A 174 30.54 -4.62 24.96
C LEU A 174 32.01 -4.34 24.58
N ALA A 175 32.37 -3.07 24.42
CA ALA A 175 33.77 -2.66 24.42
C ALA A 175 33.90 -1.35 25.20
N HIS A 176 34.85 -1.29 26.12
CA HIS A 176 35.13 -0.20 27.08
C HIS A 176 34.18 -0.20 28.29
N THR A 177 34.40 -1.01 29.32
CA THR A 177 35.42 -0.68 30.33
C THR A 177 35.52 -1.83 31.36
N THR A 178 36.45 -2.76 31.15
CA THR A 178 37.00 -3.61 32.22
C THR A 178 38.42 -3.98 31.84
N ALA A 179 39.38 -3.10 32.17
CA ALA A 179 40.76 -3.46 32.43
C ALA A 179 41.57 -2.20 32.80
N THR A 180 41.74 -1.97 34.11
CA THR A 180 43.05 -1.69 34.71
C THR A 180 42.87 -1.67 36.23
N GLY A 181 42.96 -2.85 36.84
CA GLY A 181 43.55 -2.98 38.16
C GLY A 181 44.97 -3.48 37.96
N ILE A 182 45.97 -2.64 38.21
CA ILE A 182 47.35 -3.06 38.52
C ILE A 182 47.89 -2.10 39.60
N SER A 183 48.25 -2.72 40.73
CA SER A 183 49.12 -2.29 41.83
C SER A 183 50.03 -1.07 41.60
N GLN A 184 50.02 -0.08 42.50
CA GLN A 184 50.79 -0.01 43.76
C GLN A 184 50.19 1.05 44.68
#